data_AF-G5R021-F1
#
_entry.id   AF-G5R021-F1
#
_cell.length_a   1.000
_cell.length_b   1.000
_cell.length_c   1.000
_cell.angle_alpha   90.00
_cell.angle_beta   90.00
_cell.angle_gamma   90.00
#
_symmetry.space_group_name_H-M   'P 1'
#
loop_
_entity.id
_entity.type
_entity.pdbx_description
1 polymer ?
#
loop_
_entity_poly.entity_id
_entity_poly.type
_entity_poly.pdbx_seq_one_letter_code
_entity_poly.pdbx_strand_id
1 'polypeptide(L)'
;VAFPYFGGNENPHFRSVRQEPVLVRQLPVKRLALADGSERMVVSVYDLVLANYGLDRGLDDCHSANNYNDVKAYTPAWGEQITGVPRRHIETIAREFAETAHKTHGRSMIILGAGVNHWYHMDMNYRGMINMLVFCGCVGQTGGGWAHYVGQEKLRPQTGWLQEKLRPQTGKPAGCRWPSRWTGIARRVR
;
A
#
# COMPACT_ATOMS: atom_id res chain seq x y z
N VAL A 1 3.93 -0.52 -20.37
CA VAL A 1 3.92 -1.61 -19.35
C VAL A 1 2.48 -1.85 -18.93
N ALA A 2 2.09 -3.11 -18.74
CA ALA A 2 0.74 -3.49 -18.34
C ALA A 2 0.58 -3.50 -16.81
N PHE A 3 -0.48 -2.84 -16.32
CA PHE A 3 -0.84 -2.81 -14.91
C PHE A 3 -2.20 -3.49 -14.71
N PRO A 4 -2.35 -4.39 -13.72
CA PRO A 4 -3.63 -4.99 -13.42
C PRO A 4 -4.58 -3.96 -12.78
N TYR A 5 -5.86 -4.01 -13.16
CA TYR A 5 -6.90 -3.17 -12.59
C TYR A 5 -8.09 -4.01 -12.12
N PHE A 6 -8.36 -3.97 -10.82
CA PHE A 6 -9.43 -4.75 -10.18
C PHE A 6 -10.64 -3.91 -9.77
N GLY A 7 -10.55 -2.58 -9.87
CA GLY A 7 -11.64 -1.66 -9.47
C GLY A 7 -12.90 -1.76 -10.34
N GLY A 8 -12.81 -2.45 -11.48
CA GLY A 8 -13.94 -2.74 -12.36
C GLY A 8 -14.66 -4.05 -12.04
N ASN A 9 -14.14 -4.87 -11.11
CA ASN A 9 -14.78 -6.14 -10.74
C ASN A 9 -16.09 -5.85 -10.02
N GLU A 10 -17.19 -6.34 -10.58
CA GLU A 10 -18.52 -6.15 -10.01
C GLU A 10 -18.70 -7.00 -8.75
N ASN A 11 -19.40 -6.43 -7.76
CA ASN A 11 -19.76 -7.09 -6.52
C ASN A 11 -21.19 -6.67 -6.12
N PRO A 12 -22.03 -7.57 -5.59
CA PRO A 12 -23.40 -7.23 -5.18
C PRO A 12 -23.51 -6.13 -4.12
N HIS A 13 -22.46 -5.90 -3.33
CA HIS A 13 -22.48 -5.05 -2.15
C HIS A 13 -21.52 -3.86 -2.21
N PHE A 14 -20.66 -3.79 -3.22
CA PHE A 14 -19.67 -2.73 -3.38
C PHE A 14 -19.75 -2.13 -4.78
N ARG A 15 -19.58 -0.81 -4.86
CA ARG A 15 -19.51 -0.09 -6.13
C ARG A 15 -18.23 -0.46 -6.88
N SER A 16 -18.32 -0.51 -8.20
CA SER A 16 -17.20 -0.71 -9.11
C SER A 16 -17.14 0.43 -10.13
N VAL A 17 -15.96 0.64 -10.71
CA VAL A 17 -15.75 1.59 -11.80
C VAL A 17 -15.17 0.82 -12.98
N ARG A 18 -15.98 0.59 -14.01
CA ARG A 18 -15.57 -0.20 -15.17
C ARG A 18 -14.43 0.49 -15.94
N GLN A 19 -13.35 -0.26 -16.14
CA GLN A 19 -12.24 0.04 -17.06
C GLN A 19 -11.70 -1.29 -17.59
N GLU A 20 -10.70 -1.26 -18.46
CA GLU A 20 -10.01 -2.47 -18.90
C GLU A 20 -9.32 -3.17 -17.71
N PRO A 21 -9.36 -4.51 -17.62
CA PRO A 21 -8.72 -5.26 -16.52
C PRO A 21 -7.19 -5.15 -16.55
N VAL A 22 -6.63 -4.74 -17.70
CA VAL A 22 -5.22 -4.45 -17.89
C VAL A 22 -5.08 -3.05 -18.49
N LEU A 23 -4.41 -2.15 -17.77
CA LEU A 23 -4.13 -0.79 -18.22
C LEU A 23 -2.71 -0.72 -18.78
N VAL A 24 -2.58 -0.44 -20.07
CA VAL A 24 -1.26 -0.33 -20.72
C VAL A 24 -0.76 1.10 -20.62
N ARG A 25 0.33 1.30 -19.86
CA ARG A 25 0.89 2.62 -19.53
C ARG A 25 2.16 2.94 -20.31
N GLN A 26 2.35 4.20 -20.68
CA GLN A 26 3.58 4.71 -21.29
C GLN A 26 4.62 5.03 -20.22
N LEU A 27 5.87 4.61 -20.43
CA LEU A 27 6.96 4.75 -19.46
C LEU A 27 8.29 5.09 -20.14
N PRO A 28 9.14 5.93 -19.51
CA PRO A 28 10.48 6.20 -19.99
C PRO A 28 11.38 5.00 -19.68
N VAL A 29 11.79 4.27 -20.71
CA VAL A 29 12.67 3.09 -20.57
C VAL A 29 14.10 3.40 -20.99
N LYS A 30 15.07 2.71 -20.37
CA LYS A 30 16.46 2.67 -20.82
C LYS A 30 16.82 1.25 -21.22
N ARG A 31 17.54 1.08 -22.34
CA ARG A 31 18.15 -0.20 -22.71
C ARG A 31 19.49 -0.33 -22.00
N LEU A 32 19.73 -1.48 -21.39
CA LEU A 32 20.99 -1.84 -20.74
C LEU A 32 21.49 -3.18 -21.26
N ALA A 33 22.78 -3.28 -21.53
CA ALA A 33 23.46 -4.55 -21.72
C ALA A 33 23.72 -5.22 -20.36
N LEU A 34 23.38 -6.50 -20.27
CA LEU A 34 23.58 -7.34 -19.08
C LEU A 34 24.93 -8.06 -19.15
N ALA A 35 25.35 -8.63 -18.02
CA ALA A 35 26.62 -9.35 -17.91
C ALA A 35 26.70 -10.61 -18.80
N ASP A 36 25.56 -11.18 -19.19
CA ASP A 36 25.47 -12.31 -20.13
C ASP A 36 25.52 -11.88 -21.61
N GLY A 37 25.71 -10.58 -21.88
CA GLY A 37 25.73 -10.00 -23.22
C GLY A 37 24.36 -9.71 -23.81
N SER A 38 23.26 -10.06 -23.13
CA SER A 38 21.90 -9.76 -23.60
C SER A 38 21.46 -8.34 -23.26
N GLU A 39 20.56 -7.75 -24.04
CA GLU A 39 19.99 -6.43 -23.73
C GLU A 39 18.61 -6.54 -23.06
N ARG A 40 18.34 -5.66 -22.10
CA ARG A 40 17.02 -5.52 -21.47
C ARG A 40 16.61 -4.06 -21.34
N MET A 41 15.31 -3.82 -21.46
CA MET A 41 14.71 -2.53 -21.10
C MET A 41 14.43 -2.50 -19.60
N VAL A 42 14.87 -1.42 -18.94
CA VAL A 42 14.64 -1.18 -17.52
C VAL A 42 13.95 0.17 -17.32
N VAL A 43 13.25 0.29 -16.20
CA VAL A 43 12.54 1.48 -15.77
C VAL A 43 12.68 1.58 -14.25
N SER A 44 12.67 2.80 -13.71
CA SER A 44 12.75 2.98 -12.26
C SER A 44 11.43 2.61 -11.57
N VAL A 45 11.49 2.23 -10.30
CA VAL A 45 10.29 2.03 -9.48
C VAL A 45 9.49 3.33 -9.36
N TYR A 46 10.16 4.49 -9.32
CA TYR A 46 9.49 5.78 -9.29
C TYR A 46 8.59 5.99 -10.51
N ASP A 47 9.09 5.72 -11.71
CA ASP A 47 8.30 5.84 -12.94
C ASP A 47 7.12 4.86 -12.95
N LEU A 48 7.34 3.61 -12.50
CA LEU A 48 6.28 2.61 -12.37
C LEU A 48 5.19 3.04 -11.38
N VAL A 49 5.57 3.66 -10.26
CA VAL A 49 4.62 4.16 -9.26
C VAL A 49 3.78 5.31 -9.83
N LEU A 50 4.40 6.29 -10.49
CA LEU A 50 3.65 7.41 -11.09
C LEU A 50 2.68 6.92 -12.18
N ALA A 51 3.11 5.98 -13.02
CA ALA A 51 2.24 5.38 -14.03
C ALA A 51 1.09 4.56 -13.41
N ASN A 52 1.35 3.83 -12.31
CA ASN A 52 0.31 3.11 -11.58
C ASN A 52 -0.74 4.06 -10.99
N TYR A 53 -0.33 5.22 -10.48
CA TYR A 53 -1.24 6.28 -10.00
C TYR A 53 -1.91 7.09 -11.13
N GLY A 54 -1.61 6.76 -12.39
CA GLY A 54 -2.25 7.38 -13.57
C GLY A 54 -1.91 8.86 -13.76
N LEU A 55 -0.71 9.29 -13.36
CA LEU A 55 -0.27 10.67 -13.53
C LEU A 55 0.24 10.89 -14.96
N ASP A 56 -0.31 11.88 -15.67
CA ASP A 56 0.26 12.33 -16.93
C ASP A 56 1.58 13.07 -16.69
N ARG A 57 2.56 12.76 -17.54
CA ARG A 57 3.93 13.24 -17.50
C ARG A 57 4.39 13.75 -18.87
N GLY A 58 3.45 14.03 -19.77
CA GLY A 58 3.72 14.41 -21.16
C GLY A 58 4.13 13.22 -22.04
N LEU A 59 3.66 12.01 -21.69
CA LEU A 59 3.97 10.77 -22.42
C LEU A 59 2.81 10.31 -23.33
N ASP A 60 1.75 11.12 -23.44
CA ASP A 60 0.53 10.81 -24.21
C ASP A 60 -0.10 9.45 -23.82
N ASP A 61 -0.22 9.22 -22.52
CA ASP A 61 -0.82 8.01 -21.95
C ASP A 61 -2.34 8.18 -21.83
N CYS A 62 -3.09 7.48 -22.69
CA CYS A 62 -4.56 7.56 -22.74
C CYS A 62 -5.26 7.07 -21.45
N HIS A 63 -4.58 6.33 -20.59
CA HIS A 63 -5.11 5.89 -19.31
C HIS A 63 -4.76 6.86 -18.17
N SER A 64 -3.88 7.84 -18.40
CA SER A 64 -3.53 8.86 -17.41
C SER A 64 -4.64 9.92 -17.28
N ALA A 65 -4.69 10.54 -16.12
CA ALA A 65 -5.63 11.60 -15.83
C ALA A 65 -5.01 12.95 -16.17
N ASN A 66 -5.77 13.82 -16.83
CA ASN A 66 -5.38 15.21 -17.09
C ASN A 66 -5.72 16.09 -15.88
N ASN A 67 -6.75 15.72 -15.12
CA ASN A 67 -7.19 16.43 -13.93
C ASN A 67 -7.92 15.49 -12.94
N TYR A 68 -8.25 15.98 -11.76
CA TYR A 68 -8.88 15.18 -10.69
C TYR A 68 -10.33 14.77 -10.97
N ASN A 69 -11.02 15.43 -11.90
CA ASN A 69 -12.39 15.10 -12.29
C ASN A 69 -12.47 13.97 -13.32
N ASP A 70 -11.36 13.61 -13.95
CA ASP A 70 -11.31 12.51 -14.90
C ASP A 70 -11.51 11.18 -14.15
N VAL A 71 -12.45 10.36 -14.62
CA VAL A 71 -12.70 9.02 -14.06
C VAL A 71 -11.68 8.04 -14.62
N LYS A 72 -10.43 8.14 -14.13
CA LYS A 72 -9.31 7.24 -14.41
C LYS A 72 -8.89 6.53 -13.14
N ALA A 73 -8.26 5.36 -13.25
CA ALA A 73 -7.88 4.57 -12.08
C ALA A 73 -7.13 5.42 -11.05
N TYR A 74 -7.66 5.43 -9.82
CA TYR A 74 -7.09 6.10 -8.64
C TYR A 74 -7.15 7.64 -8.58
N THR A 75 -7.91 8.31 -9.45
CA THR A 75 -8.20 9.75 -9.30
C THR A 75 -9.21 10.03 -8.18
N PRO A 76 -9.33 11.29 -7.70
CA PRO A 76 -10.40 11.67 -6.77
C PRO A 76 -11.82 11.38 -7.30
N ALA A 77 -12.10 11.64 -8.59
CA ALA A 77 -13.38 11.28 -9.19
C ALA A 77 -13.65 9.77 -9.21
N TRP A 78 -12.61 8.96 -9.47
CA TRP A 78 -12.70 7.50 -9.35
C TRP A 78 -12.94 7.07 -7.90
N GLY A 79 -12.22 7.67 -6.94
CA GLY A 79 -12.33 7.38 -5.51
C GLY A 79 -13.72 7.71 -4.96
N GLU A 80 -14.34 8.79 -5.43
CA GLU A 80 -15.72 9.16 -5.10
C GLU A 80 -16.72 8.09 -5.54
N GLN A 81 -16.57 7.53 -6.75
CA GLN A 81 -17.46 6.46 -7.22
C GLN A 81 -17.29 5.16 -6.43
N ILE A 82 -16.05 4.78 -6.10
CA ILE A 82 -15.78 3.55 -5.33
C ILE A 82 -16.24 3.70 -3.86
N THR A 83 -15.81 4.77 -3.19
CA THR A 83 -15.94 4.93 -1.73
C THR A 83 -17.17 5.72 -1.32
N GLY A 84 -17.69 6.60 -2.19
CA GLY A 84 -18.78 7.53 -1.87
C GLY A 84 -18.34 8.76 -1.08
N VAL A 85 -17.05 8.87 -0.75
CA VAL A 85 -16.50 10.09 -0.17
C VAL A 85 -16.44 11.14 -1.26
N PRO A 86 -17.04 12.34 -1.08
CA PRO A 86 -16.95 13.41 -2.08
C PRO A 86 -15.50 13.73 -2.44
N ARG A 87 -15.19 13.84 -3.73
CA ARG A 87 -13.83 14.04 -4.28
C ARG A 87 -13.15 15.27 -3.68
N ARG A 88 -13.92 16.35 -3.42
CA ARG A 88 -13.43 17.55 -2.75
C ARG A 88 -12.78 17.26 -1.40
N HIS A 89 -13.33 16.31 -0.62
CA HIS A 89 -12.78 15.94 0.68
C HIS A 89 -11.50 15.11 0.52
N ILE A 90 -11.47 14.23 -0.48
CA ILE A 90 -10.25 13.47 -0.84
C ILE A 90 -9.13 14.46 -1.19
N GLU A 91 -9.41 15.43 -2.06
CA GLU A 91 -8.46 16.46 -2.49
C GLU A 91 -7.99 17.35 -1.34
N THR A 92 -8.93 17.92 -0.57
CA THR A 92 -8.61 18.81 0.56
C THR A 92 -7.75 18.11 1.59
N ILE A 93 -8.15 16.92 2.06
CA ILE A 93 -7.41 16.21 3.11
C ILE A 93 -6.05 15.74 2.60
N ALA A 94 -5.94 15.27 1.34
CA ALA A 94 -4.64 14.90 0.77
C ALA A 94 -3.68 16.09 0.71
N ARG A 95 -4.17 17.27 0.29
CA ARG A 95 -3.36 18.50 0.24
C ARG A 95 -2.96 18.98 1.63
N GLU A 96 -3.89 19.06 2.57
CA GLU A 96 -3.62 19.50 3.95
C GLU A 96 -2.65 18.56 4.68
N PHE A 97 -2.80 17.26 4.46
CA PHE A 97 -1.90 16.24 5.02
C PHE A 97 -0.46 16.40 4.51
N ALA A 98 -0.30 16.55 3.19
CA ALA A 98 0.99 16.75 2.54
C ALA A 98 1.60 18.10 2.91
N GLU A 99 0.80 19.17 2.96
CA GLU A 99 1.23 20.51 3.34
C GLU A 99 1.72 20.57 4.79
N THR A 100 1.02 19.90 5.70
CA THR A 100 1.46 19.77 7.10
C THR A 100 2.79 19.04 7.17
N ALA A 101 2.93 17.92 6.47
CA ALA A 101 4.18 17.18 6.43
C ALA A 101 5.32 18.02 5.83
N HIS A 102 5.07 18.75 4.75
CA HIS A 102 6.04 19.64 4.13
C HIS A 102 6.53 20.73 5.11
N LYS A 103 5.61 21.46 5.75
CA LYS A 103 5.92 22.52 6.72
C LYS A 103 6.67 22.03 7.95
N THR A 104 6.35 20.81 8.40
CA THR A 104 6.85 20.26 9.66
C THR A 104 7.97 19.25 9.50
N HIS A 105 8.44 19.01 8.28
CA HIS A 105 9.45 18.00 7.95
C HIS A 105 9.01 16.58 8.34
N GLY A 106 7.79 16.20 7.95
CA GLY A 106 7.25 14.85 8.04
C GLY A 106 6.35 14.59 9.25
N ARG A 107 5.85 15.61 9.96
CA ARG A 107 4.99 15.42 11.16
C ARG A 107 3.49 15.28 10.83
N SER A 108 3.19 14.43 9.85
CA SER A 108 1.84 13.93 9.59
C SER A 108 1.79 12.43 9.86
N MET A 109 0.77 11.97 10.58
CA MET A 109 0.67 10.59 11.06
C MET A 109 -0.67 9.98 10.67
N ILE A 110 -0.66 8.67 10.37
CA ILE A 110 -1.88 7.88 10.22
C ILE A 110 -1.92 6.85 11.34
N ILE A 111 -2.96 6.95 12.18
CA ILE A 111 -3.27 5.98 13.23
C ILE A 111 -4.30 5.00 12.68
N LEU A 112 -4.00 3.71 12.73
CA LEU A 112 -4.81 2.65 12.11
C LEU A 112 -4.89 1.40 12.98
N GLY A 113 -5.93 0.59 12.77
CA GLY A 113 -6.15 -0.64 13.52
C GLY A 113 -6.96 -1.69 12.75
N ALA A 114 -7.64 -2.57 13.49
CA ALA A 114 -8.34 -3.73 12.94
C ALA A 114 -9.39 -3.41 11.85
N GLY A 115 -10.00 -2.21 11.88
CA GLY A 115 -11.03 -1.81 10.92
C GLY A 115 -10.59 -1.78 9.45
N VAL A 116 -9.29 -1.58 9.20
CA VAL A 116 -8.68 -1.68 7.86
C VAL A 116 -7.81 -2.92 7.69
N ASN A 117 -7.34 -3.50 8.80
CA ASN A 117 -6.44 -4.66 8.83
C ASN A 117 -7.15 -6.02 8.72
N HIS A 118 -8.41 -6.13 9.13
CA HIS A 118 -9.11 -7.42 9.15
C HIS A 118 -9.90 -7.69 7.85
N TRP A 119 -9.53 -7.00 6.76
CA TRP A 119 -10.04 -7.25 5.42
C TRP A 119 -9.15 -8.25 4.69
N TYR A 120 -9.74 -9.02 3.77
CA TYR A 120 -8.97 -9.95 2.93
C TYR A 120 -7.83 -9.26 2.18
N HIS A 121 -8.08 -8.05 1.68
CA HIS A 121 -7.08 -7.19 1.02
C HIS A 121 -6.51 -6.12 1.98
N MET A 122 -6.22 -6.49 3.22
CA MET A 122 -5.61 -5.58 4.22
C MET A 122 -4.31 -4.97 3.75
N ASP A 123 -3.55 -5.70 2.94
CA ASP A 123 -2.27 -5.30 2.40
C ASP A 123 -2.41 -4.12 1.44
N MET A 124 -3.50 -4.06 0.66
CA MET A 124 -3.80 -2.93 -0.21
C MET A 124 -4.17 -1.68 0.59
N ASN A 125 -4.99 -1.83 1.64
CA ASN A 125 -5.29 -0.74 2.57
C ASN A 125 -4.00 -0.17 3.20
N TYR A 126 -3.14 -1.06 3.68
CA TYR A 126 -1.88 -0.69 4.34
C TYR A 126 -0.93 0.01 3.39
N ARG A 127 -0.69 -0.58 2.20
CA ARG A 127 0.21 0.00 1.20
C ARG A 127 -0.26 1.36 0.71
N GLY A 128 -1.57 1.59 0.60
CA GLY A 128 -2.13 2.91 0.30
C GLY A 128 -1.73 3.96 1.34
N MET A 129 -1.96 3.68 2.62
CA MET A 129 -1.59 4.57 3.72
C MET A 129 -0.07 4.73 3.86
N ILE A 130 0.69 3.65 3.70
CA ILE A 130 2.16 3.67 3.76
C ILE A 130 2.73 4.52 2.63
N ASN A 131 2.23 4.39 1.39
CA ASN A 131 2.67 5.22 0.27
C ASN A 131 2.46 6.72 0.55
N MET A 132 1.31 7.11 1.11
CA MET A 132 1.07 8.51 1.50
C MET A 132 2.14 9.02 2.46
N LEU A 133 2.47 8.23 3.49
CA LEU A 133 3.48 8.58 4.49
C LEU A 133 4.90 8.62 3.90
N VAL A 134 5.22 7.70 2.98
CA VAL A 134 6.52 7.66 2.30
C VAL A 134 6.66 8.87 1.37
N PHE A 135 5.64 9.19 0.58
CA PHE A 135 5.64 10.35 -0.33
C PHE A 135 5.78 11.67 0.43
N CYS A 136 5.23 11.75 1.64
CA CYS A 136 5.33 12.94 2.50
C CYS A 136 6.54 12.93 3.44
N GLY A 137 7.42 11.92 3.37
CA GLY A 137 8.61 11.84 4.23
C GLY A 137 8.31 11.67 5.72
N CYS A 138 7.17 11.10 6.08
CA CYS A 138 6.71 11.04 7.47
C CYS A 138 7.29 9.88 8.28
N VAL A 139 7.72 8.80 7.61
CA VAL A 139 8.21 7.59 8.28
C VAL A 139 9.58 7.87 8.92
N GLY A 140 9.68 7.62 10.23
CA GLY A 140 10.90 7.85 11.00
C GLY A 140 11.02 9.24 11.63
N GLN A 141 10.03 10.12 11.44
CA GLN A 141 10.00 11.45 12.04
C GLN A 141 9.16 11.47 13.33
N THR A 142 9.64 12.17 14.35
CA THR A 142 8.88 12.33 15.61
C THR A 142 7.59 13.12 15.36
N GLY A 143 6.45 12.51 15.70
CA GLY A 143 5.13 13.08 15.44
C GLY A 143 4.60 12.81 14.02
N GLY A 144 5.30 11.97 13.24
CA GLY A 144 4.86 11.49 11.93
C GLY A 144 4.86 9.97 11.82
N GLY A 145 4.31 9.47 10.71
CA GLY A 145 4.51 8.09 10.29
C GLY A 145 3.32 7.16 10.45
N TRP A 146 3.62 5.87 10.41
CA TRP A 146 2.65 4.78 10.43
C TRP A 146 2.48 4.26 11.85
N ALA A 147 1.30 4.48 12.43
CA ALA A 147 1.01 4.18 13.83
C ALA A 147 -0.08 3.10 13.93
N HIS A 148 0.34 1.85 13.79
CA HIS A 148 -0.54 0.69 13.84
C HIS A 148 -0.77 0.19 15.27
N TYR A 149 -2.04 0.02 15.62
CA TYR A 149 -2.46 -0.48 16.92
C TYR A 149 -3.49 -1.60 16.77
N VAL A 150 -3.13 -2.80 17.23
CA VAL A 150 -3.99 -4.00 17.33
C VAL A 150 -3.79 -4.69 18.68
N GLY A 151 -3.29 -5.93 18.70
CA GLY A 151 -2.93 -6.64 19.91
C GLY A 151 -1.62 -6.16 20.54
N GLN A 152 -1.31 -6.73 21.70
CA GLN A 152 -0.10 -6.41 22.48
C GLN A 152 1.13 -7.18 21.94
N GLU A 153 1.57 -6.85 20.72
CA GLU A 153 2.68 -7.56 20.06
C GLU A 153 4.08 -7.14 20.55
N LYS A 154 4.23 -5.89 21.03
CA LYS A 154 5.54 -5.32 21.34
C LYS A 154 6.07 -5.75 22.70
N LEU A 155 6.62 -6.97 22.76
CA LEU A 155 7.39 -7.46 23.89
C LEU A 155 8.75 -6.74 23.98
N ARG A 156 8.86 -5.76 24.89
CA ARG A 156 10.05 -4.89 24.98
C ARG A 156 11.38 -5.63 25.21
N PRO A 157 11.50 -6.61 26.13
CA PRO A 157 12.74 -7.35 26.34
C PRO A 157 12.86 -8.57 25.42
N GLN A 158 12.64 -8.39 24.11
CA GLN A 158 12.52 -9.48 23.13
C GLN A 158 13.70 -10.46 23.17
N THR A 159 14.94 -9.95 23.13
CA THR A 159 16.15 -10.80 23.07
C THR A 159 16.35 -11.62 24.35
N GLY A 160 16.08 -11.04 25.52
CA GLY A 160 16.15 -11.76 26.80
C GLY A 160 15.06 -12.82 26.93
N TRP A 161 13.82 -12.46 26.59
CA TRP A 161 12.69 -13.40 26.65
C TRP A 161 12.84 -14.56 25.66
N LEU A 162 13.32 -14.30 24.44
CA LEU A 162 13.54 -15.35 23.44
C LEU A 162 14.56 -16.40 23.92
N GLN A 163 15.64 -15.94 24.57
CA GLN A 163 16.65 -16.84 25.13
C GLN A 163 16.07 -17.74 26.22
N GLU A 164 15.19 -17.22 27.07
CA GLU A 164 14.51 -18.01 28.09
C GLU A 164 13.52 -19.02 27.47
N LYS A 165 12.69 -18.58 26.52
CA LYS A 165 11.56 -19.38 26.02
C LYS A 165 11.90 -20.35 24.88
N LEU A 166 12.88 -20.02 24.04
CA LEU A 166 13.23 -20.81 22.85
C LEU A 166 14.62 -21.44 22.96
N ARG A 167 15.18 -21.57 24.18
CA ARG A 167 16.50 -22.17 24.42
C ARG A 167 16.60 -23.54 23.73
N PRO A 168 17.47 -23.71 22.73
CA PRO A 168 17.68 -25.01 22.09
C PRO A 168 18.19 -26.03 23.11
N GLN A 169 17.50 -27.15 23.27
CA GLN A 169 18.00 -28.24 24.12
C GLN A 169 19.07 -29.11 23.42
N THR A 170 19.15 -29.05 22.08
CA THR A 170 19.97 -29.96 21.26
C THR A 170 20.69 -29.27 20.09
N GLY A 171 20.93 -27.96 20.18
CA GLY A 171 21.61 -27.18 19.11
C GLY A 171 20.80 -26.98 17.82
N LYS A 172 19.60 -27.55 17.72
CA LYS A 172 18.64 -27.30 16.64
C LYS A 172 17.74 -26.10 16.99
N PRO A 173 17.40 -25.22 16.03
CA PRO A 173 16.47 -24.13 16.29
C PRO A 173 15.13 -24.67 16.79
N ALA A 174 14.56 -24.00 17.79
CA ALA A 174 13.24 -24.35 18.30
C ALA A 174 12.19 -24.20 17.18
N GLY A 175 11.31 -25.18 17.04
CA GLY A 175 10.15 -25.04 16.15
C GLY A 175 9.21 -23.98 16.70
N CYS A 176 8.93 -22.94 15.92
CA CYS A 176 7.88 -21.97 16.24
C CYS A 176 6.51 -22.66 16.22
N ARG A 177 6.06 -23.18 17.36
CA ARG A 177 4.67 -23.63 17.53
C ARG A 177 3.83 -22.45 17.98
N TRP A 178 2.85 -22.09 17.15
CA TRP A 178 1.79 -21.17 17.51
C TRP A 178 1.05 -21.68 18.76
N PRO A 179 0.74 -20.82 19.74
CA PRO A 179 0.00 -21.23 20.93
C PRO A 179 -1.36 -21.83 20.57
N SER A 180 -1.65 -23.01 21.09
CA SER A 180 -2.86 -23.82 20.82
C SER A 180 -4.18 -23.16 21.24
N ARG A 181 -4.15 -21.99 21.89
CA ARG A 181 -5.37 -21.23 22.23
C ARG A 181 -6.10 -20.65 21.01
N TRP A 182 -5.43 -20.48 19.87
CA TRP A 182 -6.07 -20.01 18.62
C TRP A 182 -6.54 -21.14 17.69
N THR A 183 -6.05 -22.37 17.88
CA THR A 183 -6.47 -23.54 17.07
C THR A 183 -7.87 -24.07 17.40
N GLY A 184 -8.48 -23.61 18.51
CA GLY A 184 -9.83 -24.02 18.91
C GLY A 184 -10.97 -23.44 18.06
N ILE A 185 -10.76 -22.29 17.42
CA ILE A 185 -11.80 -21.63 16.59
C ILE A 185 -11.80 -22.20 15.17
N ALA A 186 -10.63 -22.55 14.62
CA ALA A 186 -10.50 -23.05 13.25
C ALA A 186 -10.92 -24.52 13.04
N ARG A 187 -11.24 -25.27 14.11
CA ARG A 187 -11.74 -26.67 14.02
C ARG A 187 -13.26 -26.81 14.07
N ARG A 188 -14.02 -25.72 14.22
CA ARG A 188 -15.49 -25.76 14.23
C ARG A 188 -16.15 -25.41 12.89
N VAL A 189 -15.36 -25.18 11.84
CA VAL A 189 -15.85 -24.99 10.47
C VAL A 189 -15.07 -25.94 9.55
N ARG A 190 -15.41 -27.22 9.63
CA ARG A 190 -15.28 -28.21 8.57
C ARG A 190 -16.47 -29.14 8.66
#